data_AF-A0A6S7K776-F1
#
_entry.id   AF-A0A6S7K776-F1
#
_cell.length_a   1.000
_cell.length_b   1.000
_cell.length_c   1.000
_cell.angle_alpha   90.00
_cell.angle_beta   90.00
_cell.angle_gamma   90.00
#
_symmetry.space_group_name_H-M   'P 1'
#
loop_
_entity.id
_entity.type
_entity.pdbx_description
1 polymer ?
#
loop_
_entity_poly.entity_id
_entity_poly.type
_entity_poly.pdbx_seq_one_letter_code
_entity_poly.pdbx_strand_id
1 'polypeptide(L)'
;MNISGIFTAKKATRGSEFLNPENLKSMNISGIFTAKKATRGSEFLNPENLKSMNISGIFTAKKATRGSEFLNPENLKSMNISGIFTVKKATRGSEFLNPENLKLMDISGIFTAKKATRSSEFLNPENLKSMNISGIFTVKKATRGSEFLNPENLKSMNISGIFTVKKATRGSEFLNPENLKSMDISGIFTAKKATRSSEFLNPENLKSMNISGIFTAKKATRGSEFLNPENLKSMDISGIFTAKKATRGSEFLNPENLKSMDISGIFTAKKATRGSEFLNPENLKSMDISGIFTAKKATRGSEFLNPENLKSMDISGIFTAKKATRGSEFLNPENLKSMDISGIFTAKKATRGSEFLNPENLKSMDISGIFTAKKATRGSEFLNPENLKSMDISGIFTAKKATR
;
A
#
# COMPACT_ATOMS: atom_id res chain seq x y z
N MET A 1 -36.01 7.67 10.23
CA MET A 1 -36.52 7.08 8.97
C MET A 1 -36.04 5.63 8.87
N ASN A 2 -36.95 4.66 8.67
CA ASN A 2 -36.57 3.25 8.44
C ASN A 2 -37.15 2.78 7.11
N ILE A 3 -36.29 2.27 6.23
CA ILE A 3 -36.66 1.65 4.95
C ILE A 3 -36.02 0.28 4.93
N SER A 4 -36.81 -0.76 5.14
CA SER A 4 -36.35 -2.16 5.08
C SER A 4 -37.30 -3.01 4.24
N GLY A 5 -36.81 -4.15 3.76
CA GLY A 5 -37.59 -5.12 2.98
C GLY A 5 -37.06 -5.35 1.56
N ILE A 6 -37.93 -5.87 0.70
CA ILE A 6 -37.61 -6.15 -0.71
C ILE A 6 -38.20 -5.04 -1.57
N PHE A 7 -37.34 -4.28 -2.24
CA PHE A 7 -37.73 -3.21 -3.15
C PHE A 7 -37.34 -3.55 -4.58
N THR A 8 -38.30 -3.51 -5.50
CA THR A 8 -38.07 -3.76 -6.94
C THR A 8 -38.61 -2.61 -7.77
N ALA A 9 -37.79 -2.01 -8.65
CA ALA A 9 -38.22 -0.90 -9.52
C ALA A 9 -37.58 -0.93 -10.92
N LYS A 10 -38.26 -0.37 -11.93
CA LYS A 10 -37.67 -0.19 -13.27
C LYS A 10 -36.58 0.90 -13.27
N LYS A 11 -36.84 2.05 -12.65
CA LYS A 11 -35.86 3.11 -12.35
C LYS A 11 -36.06 3.52 -10.90
N ALA A 12 -34.98 3.75 -10.19
CA ALA A 12 -35.03 4.25 -8.82
C ALA A 12 -33.90 5.26 -8.64
N THR A 13 -34.16 6.49 -9.08
CA THR A 13 -33.34 7.64 -8.69
C THR A 13 -33.93 8.13 -7.39
N ARG A 14 -33.16 8.08 -6.30
CA ARG A 14 -33.53 8.66 -5.02
C ARG A 14 -32.36 9.48 -4.54
N GLY A 15 -32.42 10.76 -4.84
CA GLY A 15 -31.64 11.77 -4.14
C GLY A 15 -32.59 12.78 -3.58
N SER A 16 -32.24 13.27 -2.40
CA SER A 16 -32.98 14.30 -1.71
C SER A 16 -31.94 15.21 -1.09
N GLU A 17 -32.19 16.49 -1.25
CA GLU A 17 -31.50 17.53 -0.49
C GLU A 17 -32.22 17.64 0.85
N PHE A 18 -31.48 17.43 1.93
CA PHE A 18 -31.98 17.61 3.29
C PHE A 18 -31.32 18.87 3.84
N LEU A 19 -32.02 19.99 3.70
CA LEU A 19 -31.65 21.27 4.32
C LEU A 19 -32.16 21.27 5.75
N ASN A 20 -31.25 21.28 6.73
CA ASN A 20 -31.56 21.34 8.16
C ASN A 20 -32.69 20.36 8.59
N PRO A 21 -32.55 19.04 8.39
CA PRO A 21 -33.61 18.07 8.71
C PRO A 21 -33.80 17.88 10.23
N GLU A 22 -34.43 18.84 10.90
CA GLU A 22 -34.55 18.95 12.37
C GLU A 22 -35.09 17.68 13.04
N ASN A 23 -36.01 16.96 12.39
CA ASN A 23 -36.64 15.78 13.00
C ASN A 23 -35.91 14.45 12.70
N LEU A 24 -34.89 14.45 11.85
CA LEU A 24 -34.24 13.22 11.39
C LEU A 24 -33.17 12.75 12.37
N LYS A 25 -33.56 11.94 13.37
CA LYS A 25 -32.62 11.40 14.37
C LYS A 25 -31.74 10.24 13.90
N SER A 26 -32.28 9.42 13.00
CA SER A 26 -31.58 8.26 12.44
C SER A 26 -32.14 7.90 11.08
N MET A 27 -31.30 7.29 10.25
CA MET A 27 -31.72 6.72 8.97
C MET A 27 -31.23 5.28 8.87
N ASN A 28 -32.17 4.33 8.79
CA ASN A 28 -31.86 2.93 8.50
C ASN A 28 -32.43 2.56 7.15
N ILE A 29 -31.58 2.06 6.27
CA ILE A 29 -31.92 1.59 4.95
C ILE A 29 -31.30 0.20 4.81
N SER A 30 -32.11 -0.83 4.73
CA SER A 30 -31.62 -2.21 4.67
C SER A 30 -32.51 -3.09 3.79
N GLY A 31 -32.12 -4.35 3.62
CA GLY A 31 -32.87 -5.32 2.82
C GLY A 31 -32.34 -5.52 1.41
N ILE A 32 -33.22 -5.92 0.50
CA ILE A 32 -32.86 -6.29 -0.88
C ILE A 32 -33.43 -5.25 -1.83
N PHE A 33 -32.55 -4.58 -2.57
CA PHE A 33 -32.94 -3.58 -3.54
C PHE A 33 -32.57 -4.04 -4.95
N THR A 34 -33.56 -4.09 -5.84
CA THR A 34 -33.37 -4.47 -7.25
C THR A 34 -33.89 -3.38 -8.19
N ALA A 35 -33.04 -2.83 -9.06
CA ALA A 35 -33.47 -1.84 -10.05
C ALA A 35 -32.76 -1.94 -11.41
N LYS A 36 -33.39 -1.59 -12.54
CA LYS A 36 -32.62 -1.53 -13.82
C LYS A 36 -31.62 -0.36 -13.82
N LYS A 37 -31.99 0.81 -13.30
CA LYS A 37 -31.07 1.94 -13.03
C LYS A 37 -31.36 2.45 -11.62
N ALA A 38 -30.32 2.64 -10.83
CA ALA A 38 -30.47 3.31 -9.55
C ALA A 38 -29.30 4.26 -9.27
N THR A 39 -29.65 5.46 -8.83
CA THR A 39 -28.73 6.43 -8.26
C THR A 39 -29.30 6.75 -6.90
N ARG A 40 -28.47 6.64 -5.86
CA ARG A 40 -28.89 6.91 -4.51
C ARG A 40 -27.87 7.77 -3.80
N GLY A 41 -28.13 9.05 -3.74
CA GLY A 41 -27.24 10.01 -3.15
C GLY A 41 -28.02 11.21 -2.66
N SER A 42 -27.73 11.64 -1.46
CA SER A 42 -28.42 12.75 -0.82
C SER A 42 -27.38 13.74 -0.34
N GLU A 43 -27.71 15.01 -0.46
CA GLU A 43 -27.00 16.10 0.16
C GLU A 43 -27.65 16.35 1.51
N PHE A 44 -26.85 16.35 2.58
CA PHE A 44 -27.27 16.70 3.91
C PHE A 44 -26.52 17.96 4.33
N LEU A 45 -27.24 19.08 4.36
CA LEU A 45 -26.73 20.34 4.89
C LEU A 45 -27.17 20.46 6.35
N ASN A 46 -26.19 20.54 7.26
CA ASN A 46 -26.37 20.68 8.71
C ASN A 46 -27.46 19.75 9.30
N PRO A 47 -27.33 18.41 9.18
CA PRO A 47 -28.30 17.49 9.77
C PRO A 47 -28.11 17.38 11.30
N GLU A 48 -28.42 18.46 12.02
CA GLU A 48 -28.13 18.66 13.45
C GLU A 48 -28.62 17.52 14.34
N ASN A 49 -29.73 16.86 14.03
CA ASN A 49 -30.27 15.80 14.87
C ASN A 49 -29.88 14.38 14.43
N LEU A 50 -29.24 14.21 13.27
CA LEU A 50 -28.90 12.90 12.71
C LEU A 50 -27.75 12.25 13.48
N LYS A 51 -28.05 11.26 14.34
CA LYS A 51 -27.06 10.58 15.18
C LYS A 51 -26.43 9.36 14.53
N SER A 52 -27.16 8.68 13.65
CA SER A 52 -26.68 7.48 12.99
C SER A 52 -27.31 7.26 11.63
N MET A 53 -26.51 6.70 10.73
CA MET A 53 -26.99 6.28 9.42
C MET A 53 -26.49 4.87 9.11
N ASN A 54 -27.42 3.94 8.95
CA ASN A 54 -27.15 2.60 8.46
C ASN A 54 -27.75 2.44 7.08
N ILE A 55 -26.93 2.08 6.12
CA ILE A 55 -27.35 1.76 4.77
C ILE A 55 -26.67 0.44 4.39
N SER A 56 -27.34 -0.68 4.61
CA SER A 56 -26.79 -2.02 4.43
C SER A 56 -27.67 -2.90 3.52
N GLY A 57 -27.30 -4.17 3.36
CA GLY A 57 -28.09 -5.15 2.59
C GLY A 57 -27.54 -5.45 1.20
N ILE A 58 -28.43 -5.92 0.32
CA ILE A 58 -28.08 -6.40 -1.03
C ILE A 58 -28.63 -5.42 -2.05
N PHE A 59 -27.74 -4.90 -2.90
CA PHE A 59 -28.07 -3.96 -3.94
C PHE A 59 -27.76 -4.54 -5.32
N THR A 60 -28.80 -4.75 -6.12
CA THR A 60 -28.71 -5.31 -7.47
C THR A 60 -29.22 -4.31 -8.49
N ALA A 61 -28.37 -3.87 -9.43
CA ALA A 61 -28.81 -2.95 -10.49
C ALA A 61 -27.96 -2.99 -11.77
N LYS A 62 -28.53 -2.61 -12.94
CA LYS A 62 -27.69 -2.50 -14.15
C LYS A 62 -26.75 -1.29 -14.11
N LYS A 63 -27.05 -0.24 -13.33
CA LYS A 63 -26.13 0.86 -12.99
C LYS A 63 -26.48 1.32 -11.58
N ALA A 64 -25.48 1.50 -10.73
CA ALA A 64 -25.61 1.91 -9.35
C ALA A 64 -24.54 2.95 -9.01
N THR A 65 -24.97 4.15 -8.66
CA THR A 65 -24.13 5.11 -7.94
C THR A 65 -24.73 5.27 -6.56
N ARG A 66 -23.90 5.18 -5.52
CA ARG A 66 -24.33 5.42 -4.16
C ARG A 66 -23.33 6.29 -3.43
N GLY A 67 -23.75 7.51 -3.12
CA GLY A 67 -22.92 8.43 -2.39
C GLY A 67 -23.62 9.68 -1.98
N SER A 68 -23.26 10.19 -0.82
CA SER A 68 -23.88 11.35 -0.22
C SER A 68 -22.82 12.38 0.09
N GLU A 69 -23.26 13.62 0.11
CA GLU A 69 -22.48 14.75 0.57
C GLU A 69 -23.04 15.13 1.93
N PHE A 70 -22.16 15.23 2.92
CA PHE A 70 -22.50 15.67 4.26
C PHE A 70 -21.70 16.92 4.58
N LEU A 71 -22.40 18.04 4.70
CA LEU A 71 -21.82 19.30 5.14
C LEU A 71 -22.22 19.53 6.59
N ASN A 72 -21.22 19.58 7.47
CA ASN A 72 -21.32 19.78 8.92
C ASN A 72 -22.38 18.86 9.59
N PRO A 73 -22.26 17.51 9.50
CA PRO A 73 -23.15 16.61 10.21
C PRO A 73 -22.79 16.53 11.71
N GLU A 74 -22.96 17.63 12.43
CA GLU A 74 -22.44 17.86 13.78
C GLU A 74 -22.67 16.68 14.73
N ASN A 75 -23.87 16.09 14.74
CA ASN A 75 -24.21 15.03 15.70
C ASN A 75 -24.13 13.59 15.14
N LEU A 76 -23.68 13.40 13.90
CA LEU A 76 -23.57 12.07 13.29
C LEU A 76 -22.44 11.31 13.96
N LYS A 77 -22.78 10.31 14.79
CA LYS A 77 -21.78 9.54 15.56
C LYS A 77 -21.26 8.31 14.83
N SER A 78 -22.06 7.74 13.93
CA SER A 78 -21.74 6.49 13.25
C SER A 78 -22.40 6.40 11.89
N MET A 79 -21.66 5.83 10.93
CA MET A 79 -22.18 5.54 9.61
C MET A 79 -21.74 4.16 9.13
N ASN A 80 -22.72 3.39 8.66
CA ASN A 80 -22.51 2.08 8.05
C ASN A 80 -23.06 2.10 6.62
N ILE A 81 -22.21 1.80 5.63
CA ILE A 81 -22.53 1.73 4.19
C ILE A 81 -22.18 0.32 3.66
N SER A 82 -22.10 -0.68 4.52
CA SER A 82 -21.71 -2.06 4.20
C SER A 82 -22.72 -2.80 3.30
N GLY A 83 -22.40 -4.04 2.93
CA GLY A 83 -23.31 -4.92 2.19
C GLY A 83 -22.74 -5.43 0.86
N ILE A 84 -23.64 -5.94 0.01
CA ILE A 84 -23.32 -6.62 -1.24
C ILE A 84 -23.85 -5.81 -2.43
N PHE A 85 -22.98 -5.52 -3.39
CA PHE A 85 -23.29 -4.75 -4.60
C PHE A 85 -23.11 -5.60 -5.84
N THR A 86 -24.23 -6.07 -6.40
CA THR A 86 -24.29 -6.87 -7.63
C THR A 86 -24.76 -6.02 -8.80
N VAL A 87 -23.85 -5.28 -9.45
CA VAL A 87 -24.24 -4.24 -10.42
C VAL A 87 -23.36 -4.18 -11.67
N LYS A 88 -23.85 -3.75 -12.85
CA LYS A 88 -22.93 -3.64 -14.02
C LYS A 88 -21.85 -2.56 -13.81
N LYS A 89 -22.20 -1.44 -13.17
CA LYS A 89 -21.30 -0.35 -12.75
C LYS A 89 -21.68 0.03 -11.32
N ALA A 90 -20.75 -0.07 -10.39
CA ALA A 90 -20.88 0.34 -9.00
C ALA A 90 -19.96 1.53 -8.76
N THR A 91 -20.50 2.63 -8.24
CA THR A 91 -19.69 3.65 -7.57
C THR A 91 -20.22 3.78 -6.16
N ARG A 92 -19.34 3.67 -5.17
CA ARG A 92 -19.68 3.90 -3.76
C ARG A 92 -18.70 4.91 -3.16
N GLY A 93 -19.21 6.03 -2.72
CA GLY A 93 -18.37 7.09 -2.22
C GLY A 93 -19.16 8.11 -1.46
N SER A 94 -18.55 8.94 -0.64
CA SER A 94 -19.27 10.02 0.04
C SER A 94 -18.24 11.06 0.41
N GLU A 95 -18.68 12.30 0.43
CA GLU A 95 -17.89 13.46 0.81
C GLU A 95 -18.39 13.91 2.17
N PHE A 96 -17.46 14.09 3.10
CA PHE A 96 -17.74 14.60 4.44
C PHE A 96 -16.89 15.84 4.67
N LEU A 97 -17.58 16.96 4.85
CA LEU A 97 -16.97 18.20 5.27
C LEU A 97 -17.32 18.44 6.74
N ASN A 98 -16.29 18.46 7.58
CA ASN A 98 -16.35 18.69 9.03
C ASN A 98 -17.36 17.79 9.77
N PRO A 99 -17.26 16.44 9.70
CA PRO A 99 -18.13 15.56 10.47
C PRO A 99 -17.68 15.47 11.94
N GLU A 100 -17.85 16.57 12.69
CA GLU A 100 -17.27 16.79 14.02
C GLU A 100 -17.39 15.57 14.95
N ASN A 101 -18.58 14.98 15.12
CA ASN A 101 -18.79 13.87 16.05
C ASN A 101 -18.76 12.46 15.44
N LEU A 102 -18.43 12.30 14.15
CA LEU A 102 -18.39 10.98 13.51
C LEU A 102 -17.26 10.16 14.10
N LYS A 103 -17.57 9.09 14.83
CA LYS A 103 -16.57 8.24 15.51
C LYS A 103 -16.24 6.97 14.75
N LEU A 104 -17.22 6.39 14.07
CA LEU A 104 -17.12 5.08 13.43
C LEU A 104 -17.68 5.13 12.01
N MET A 105 -16.87 4.69 11.06
CA MET A 105 -17.30 4.53 9.67
C MET A 105 -16.97 3.13 9.13
N ASP A 106 -18.00 2.39 8.74
CA ASP A 106 -17.86 1.11 8.06
C ASP A 106 -18.42 1.21 6.64
N ILE A 107 -17.53 1.19 5.65
CA ILE A 107 -17.89 1.07 4.24
C ILE A 107 -17.33 -0.22 3.67
N SER A 108 -17.29 -1.31 4.43
CA SER A 108 -16.86 -2.63 3.99
C SER A 108 -17.84 -3.27 2.99
N GLY A 109 -17.54 -4.48 2.52
CA GLY A 109 -18.50 -5.26 1.73
C GLY A 109 -17.96 -5.86 0.44
N ILE A 110 -18.89 -6.37 -0.37
CA ILE A 110 -18.61 -7.22 -1.53
C ILE A 110 -19.14 -6.56 -2.80
N PHE A 111 -18.30 -6.50 -3.82
CA PHE A 111 -18.65 -5.95 -5.14
C PHE A 111 -18.54 -7.03 -6.22
N THR A 112 -19.68 -7.35 -6.82
CA THR A 112 -19.84 -8.27 -7.96
C THR A 112 -20.35 -7.45 -9.16
N ALA A 113 -19.42 -6.82 -9.89
CA ALA A 113 -19.72 -5.83 -10.92
C ALA A 113 -18.88 -5.93 -12.21
N LYS A 114 -19.29 -5.26 -13.32
CA LYS A 114 -18.35 -5.09 -14.46
C LYS A 114 -17.33 -3.98 -14.18
N LYS A 115 -17.72 -2.92 -13.48
CA LYS A 115 -16.82 -1.87 -12.97
C LYS A 115 -17.24 -1.51 -11.55
N ALA A 116 -16.29 -1.36 -10.63
CA ALA A 116 -16.54 -0.91 -9.28
C ALA A 116 -15.53 0.20 -8.91
N THR A 117 -16.02 1.30 -8.38
CA THR A 117 -15.22 2.34 -7.73
C THR A 117 -15.67 2.47 -6.29
N ARG A 118 -14.74 2.50 -5.34
CA ARG A 118 -15.03 2.86 -3.95
C ARG A 118 -14.09 3.97 -3.49
N SER A 119 -14.62 5.18 -3.32
CA SER A 119 -13.83 6.32 -2.88
C SER A 119 -14.60 7.34 -2.10
N SER A 120 -14.02 7.86 -1.03
CA SER A 120 -14.63 8.86 -0.17
C SER A 120 -13.59 9.91 0.19
N GLU A 121 -14.05 11.13 0.39
CA GLU A 121 -13.25 12.27 0.77
C GLU A 121 -13.71 12.71 2.16
N PHE A 122 -12.74 12.91 3.05
CA PHE A 122 -12.97 13.40 4.40
C PHE A 122 -12.11 14.62 4.64
N LEU A 123 -12.77 15.75 4.85
CA LEU A 123 -12.14 16.99 5.25
C LEU A 123 -12.45 17.24 6.73
N ASN A 124 -11.40 17.26 7.55
CA ASN A 124 -11.42 17.48 9.00
C ASN A 124 -12.41 16.57 9.76
N PRO A 125 -12.31 15.23 9.67
CA PRO A 125 -13.14 14.35 10.47
C PRO A 125 -12.62 14.23 11.92
N GLU A 126 -12.72 15.33 12.67
CA GLU A 126 -12.06 15.54 13.97
C GLU A 126 -12.13 14.33 14.90
N ASN A 127 -13.32 13.77 15.14
CA ASN A 127 -13.51 12.66 16.08
C ASN A 127 -13.57 11.26 15.47
N LEU A 128 -13.25 11.08 14.18
CA LEU A 128 -13.28 9.76 13.53
C LEU A 128 -12.20 8.88 14.13
N LYS A 129 -12.58 7.83 14.88
CA LYS A 129 -11.63 6.96 15.59
C LYS A 129 -11.21 5.76 14.76
N SER A 130 -12.11 5.21 13.96
CA SER A 130 -11.82 4.04 13.15
C SER A 130 -12.61 4.01 11.86
N MET A 131 -11.94 3.56 10.80
CA MET A 131 -12.58 3.37 9.50
C MET A 131 -12.27 2.00 8.89
N ASN A 132 -13.33 1.29 8.50
CA ASN A 132 -13.24 0.02 7.80
C ASN A 132 -13.67 0.19 6.34
N ILE A 133 -12.71 0.08 5.44
CA ILE A 133 -12.93 0.03 3.99
C ILE A 133 -12.41 -1.28 3.40
N SER A 134 -12.43 -2.37 4.17
CA SER A 134 -12.11 -3.70 3.68
C SER A 134 -13.10 -4.16 2.60
N GLY A 135 -12.75 -5.16 1.80
CA GLY A 135 -13.75 -5.73 0.89
C GLY A 135 -13.23 -6.62 -0.22
N ILE A 136 -14.18 -7.21 -0.92
CA ILE A 136 -13.95 -8.20 -1.98
C ILE A 136 -14.46 -7.64 -3.31
N PHE A 137 -13.61 -7.63 -4.32
CA PHE A 137 -13.90 -7.14 -5.67
C PHE A 137 -13.71 -8.28 -6.68
N THR A 138 -14.83 -8.82 -7.17
CA THR A 138 -14.87 -9.85 -8.24
C THR A 138 -15.41 -9.22 -9.53
N VAL A 139 -14.65 -8.27 -10.09
CA VAL A 139 -15.12 -7.34 -11.13
C VAL A 139 -14.20 -7.25 -12.36
N LYS A 140 -14.63 -6.68 -13.50
CA LYS A 140 -13.67 -6.46 -14.62
C LYS A 140 -12.69 -5.31 -14.33
N LYS A 141 -13.14 -4.22 -13.72
CA LYS A 141 -12.29 -3.09 -13.29
C LYS A 141 -12.67 -2.66 -11.88
N ALA A 142 -11.70 -2.59 -10.98
CA ALA A 142 -11.87 -2.10 -9.62
C ALA A 142 -10.93 -0.92 -9.39
N THR A 143 -11.48 0.16 -8.82
CA THR A 143 -10.72 1.26 -8.23
C THR A 143 -11.16 1.37 -6.77
N ARG A 144 -10.21 1.48 -5.84
CA ARG A 144 -10.51 1.79 -4.44
C ARG A 144 -9.52 2.81 -3.91
N GLY A 145 -10.02 3.85 -3.29
CA GLY A 145 -9.17 4.82 -2.63
C GLY A 145 -9.91 5.93 -1.95
N SER A 146 -9.34 6.50 -0.90
CA SER A 146 -9.96 7.61 -0.18
C SER A 146 -8.91 8.65 0.14
N GLU A 147 -9.38 9.87 0.30
CA GLU A 147 -8.57 11.03 0.66
C GLU A 147 -9.01 11.47 2.06
N PHE A 148 -8.03 11.68 2.93
CA PHE A 148 -8.23 12.16 4.29
C PHE A 148 -7.35 13.36 4.52
N LEU A 149 -7.98 14.50 4.77
CA LEU A 149 -7.33 15.73 5.18
C LEU A 149 -7.61 15.97 6.66
N ASN A 150 -6.54 15.98 7.46
CA ASN A 150 -6.53 16.19 8.92
C ASN A 150 -7.50 15.27 9.70
N PRO A 151 -7.39 13.93 9.60
CA PRO A 151 -8.20 13.03 10.42
C PRO A 151 -7.62 12.91 11.85
N GLU A 152 -7.66 14.00 12.61
CA GLU A 152 -6.93 14.18 13.88
C GLU A 152 -7.02 12.98 14.82
N ASN A 153 -8.22 12.45 15.09
CA ASN A 153 -8.40 11.34 16.04
C ASN A 153 -8.49 9.93 15.41
N LEU A 154 -8.18 9.76 14.12
CA LEU A 154 -8.23 8.45 13.47
C LEU A 154 -7.15 7.57 14.05
N LYS A 155 -7.52 6.50 14.76
CA LYS A 155 -6.56 5.59 15.42
C LYS A 155 -6.24 4.36 14.60
N SER A 156 -7.21 3.87 13.82
CA SER A 156 -7.04 2.66 13.02
C SER A 156 -7.79 2.72 11.70
N MET A 157 -7.16 2.16 10.67
CA MET A 157 -7.79 2.02 9.37
C MET A 157 -7.51 0.66 8.72
N ASN A 158 -8.58 0.03 8.24
CA ASN A 158 -8.51 -1.22 7.50
C ASN A 158 -8.90 -1.01 6.03
N ILE A 159 -7.91 -1.07 5.16
CA ILE A 159 -8.02 -1.05 3.69
C ILE A 159 -7.61 -2.40 3.10
N SER A 160 -7.72 -3.49 3.86
CA SER A 160 -7.44 -4.83 3.34
C SER A 160 -8.43 -5.21 2.22
N GLY A 161 -8.10 -6.24 1.43
CA GLY A 161 -9.09 -6.75 0.49
C GLY A 161 -8.57 -7.69 -0.57
N ILE A 162 -9.53 -8.21 -1.34
CA ILE A 162 -9.29 -9.20 -2.38
C ILE A 162 -9.78 -8.62 -3.71
N PHE A 163 -8.90 -8.56 -4.69
CA PHE A 163 -9.14 -8.05 -6.03
C PHE A 163 -8.89 -9.16 -7.05
N THR A 164 -9.95 -9.86 -7.48
CA THR A 164 -9.89 -10.85 -8.55
C THR A 164 -10.51 -10.25 -9.81
N VAL A 165 -9.72 -9.50 -10.59
CA VAL A 165 -10.24 -8.56 -11.61
C VAL A 165 -9.44 -8.53 -12.92
N LYS A 166 -9.84 -7.77 -13.95
CA LYS A 166 -8.95 -7.50 -15.11
C LYS A 166 -8.03 -6.31 -14.88
N LYS A 167 -8.53 -5.24 -14.26
CA LYS A 167 -7.75 -4.06 -13.85
C LYS A 167 -8.06 -3.72 -12.40
N ALA A 168 -7.05 -3.64 -11.55
CA ALA A 168 -7.16 -3.19 -10.16
C ALA A 168 -6.30 -1.94 -9.97
N THR A 169 -6.88 -0.90 -9.38
CA THR A 169 -6.15 0.24 -8.82
C THR A 169 -6.57 0.39 -7.36
N ARG A 170 -5.60 0.47 -6.46
CA ARG A 170 -5.85 0.79 -5.05
C ARG A 170 -4.90 1.89 -4.60
N GLY A 171 -5.40 2.94 -4.01
CA GLY A 171 -4.54 3.99 -3.46
C GLY A 171 -5.28 4.89 -2.52
N SER A 172 -4.61 5.56 -1.60
CA SER A 172 -5.27 6.45 -0.64
C SER A 172 -4.26 7.47 -0.19
N GLU A 173 -4.74 8.67 0.08
CA GLU A 173 -3.93 9.82 0.46
C GLU A 173 -4.34 10.23 1.87
N PHE A 174 -3.33 10.38 2.73
CA PHE A 174 -3.50 10.81 4.10
C PHE A 174 -2.60 12.00 4.34
N LEU A 175 -3.23 13.13 4.59
CA LEU A 175 -2.56 14.37 4.97
C LEU A 175 -2.81 14.62 6.47
N ASN A 176 -1.73 14.61 7.25
CA ASN A 176 -1.70 14.83 8.70
C ASN A 176 -2.63 13.91 9.51
N PRO A 177 -2.52 12.57 9.40
CA PRO A 177 -3.29 11.66 10.25
C PRO A 177 -2.63 11.51 11.63
N GLU A 178 -2.60 12.61 12.41
CA GLU A 178 -1.79 12.76 13.63
C GLU A 178 -1.88 11.56 14.58
N ASN A 179 -3.08 11.07 14.91
CA ASN A 179 -3.26 9.97 15.88
C ASN A 179 -3.39 8.57 15.25
N LEU A 180 -3.13 8.39 13.95
CA LEU A 180 -3.22 7.08 13.30
C LEU A 180 -2.16 6.17 13.85
N LYS A 181 -2.54 5.11 14.58
CA LYS A 181 -1.59 4.19 15.24
C LYS A 181 -1.25 2.97 14.40
N SER A 182 -2.22 2.50 13.62
CA SER A 182 -2.10 1.26 12.86
C SER A 182 -2.88 1.31 11.56
N MET A 183 -2.29 0.72 10.53
CA MET A 183 -2.95 0.63 9.24
C MET A 183 -2.70 -0.71 8.55
N ASP A 184 -3.79 -1.33 8.10
CA ASP A 184 -3.75 -2.56 7.33
C ASP A 184 -4.20 -2.29 5.88
N ILE A 185 -3.24 -2.32 4.96
CA ILE A 185 -3.45 -2.26 3.51
C ILE A 185 -3.01 -3.57 2.86
N SER A 186 -3.02 -4.68 3.61
CA SER A 186 -2.70 -5.99 3.06
C SER A 186 -3.71 -6.43 1.99
N GLY A 187 -3.44 -7.53 1.29
CA GLY A 187 -4.45 -8.14 0.45
C GLY A 187 -3.95 -8.95 -0.73
N ILE A 188 -4.91 -9.41 -1.53
CA ILE A 188 -4.68 -10.28 -2.67
C ILE A 188 -5.12 -9.58 -3.95
N PHE A 189 -4.22 -9.49 -4.91
CA PHE A 189 -4.44 -8.92 -6.25
C PHE A 189 -4.20 -9.99 -7.29
N THR A 190 -5.27 -10.49 -7.89
CA THR A 190 -5.21 -11.33 -9.09
C THR A 190 -5.79 -10.54 -10.26
N ALA A 191 -4.93 -9.92 -11.08
CA ALA A 191 -5.38 -9.04 -12.16
C ALA A 191 -4.64 -9.16 -13.50
N LYS A 192 -5.15 -8.60 -14.60
CA LYS A 192 -4.29 -8.41 -15.80
C LYS A 192 -3.39 -7.19 -15.64
N LYS A 193 -3.90 -6.11 -15.05
CA LYS A 193 -3.14 -4.92 -14.64
C LYS A 193 -3.47 -4.62 -13.17
N ALA A 194 -2.46 -4.49 -12.33
CA ALA A 194 -2.61 -4.11 -10.92
C ALA A 194 -1.71 -2.93 -10.61
N THR A 195 -2.26 -1.89 -9.99
CA THR A 195 -1.51 -0.76 -9.44
C THR A 195 -1.92 -0.59 -7.98
N ARG A 196 -0.93 -0.43 -7.11
CA ARG A 196 -1.15 0.08 -5.76
C ARG A 196 -0.18 1.23 -5.46
N SER A 197 -0.71 2.39 -5.08
CA SER A 197 0.05 3.58 -4.65
C SER A 197 -0.69 4.27 -3.53
N SER A 198 -0.05 4.57 -2.41
CA SER A 198 -0.66 5.36 -1.33
C SER A 198 0.35 6.37 -0.85
N GLU A 199 -0.13 7.52 -0.39
CA GLU A 199 0.69 8.64 0.07
C GLU A 199 0.32 8.94 1.51
N PHE A 200 1.34 9.07 2.34
CA PHE A 200 1.22 9.38 3.76
C PHE A 200 2.12 10.56 4.07
N LEU A 201 1.49 11.71 4.33
CA LEU A 201 2.16 12.93 4.71
C LEU A 201 1.93 13.19 6.20
N ASN A 202 3.02 13.21 6.97
CA ASN A 202 3.08 13.43 8.42
C ASN A 202 2.18 12.49 9.25
N PRO A 203 2.29 11.15 9.12
CA PRO A 203 1.56 10.23 10.00
C PRO A 203 2.26 10.09 11.35
N GLU A 204 2.32 11.17 12.13
CA GLU A 204 3.16 11.33 13.33
C GLU A 204 3.11 10.14 14.29
N ASN A 205 1.92 9.64 14.65
CA ASN A 205 1.76 8.54 15.61
C ASN A 205 1.63 7.13 15.00
N LEU A 206 1.86 6.96 13.69
CA LEU A 206 1.75 5.64 13.04
C LEU A 206 2.82 4.74 13.58
N LYS A 207 2.46 3.66 14.29
CA LYS A 207 3.43 2.75 14.92
C LYS A 207 3.75 1.54 14.06
N SER A 208 2.76 1.05 13.32
CA SER A 208 2.89 -0.13 12.47
C SER A 208 2.05 -0.03 11.22
N MET A 209 2.59 -0.58 10.13
CA MET A 209 1.91 -0.64 8.87
C MET A 209 2.11 -1.97 8.16
N ASN A 210 0.99 -2.61 7.81
CA ASN A 210 0.99 -3.84 7.04
C ASN A 210 0.58 -3.57 5.59
N ILE A 211 1.54 -3.75 4.69
CA ILE A 211 1.42 -3.54 3.25
C ILE A 211 1.61 -4.88 2.51
N SER A 212 1.76 -5.99 3.23
CA SER A 212 2.04 -7.33 2.71
C SER A 212 0.94 -7.87 1.79
N GLY A 213 1.24 -8.99 1.12
CA GLY A 213 0.23 -9.78 0.43
C GLY A 213 0.68 -10.33 -0.92
N ILE A 214 -0.31 -10.72 -1.73
CA ILE A 214 -0.09 -11.48 -2.97
C ILE A 214 -0.50 -10.61 -4.17
N PHE A 215 0.43 -10.41 -5.10
CA PHE A 215 0.22 -9.66 -6.34
C PHE A 215 0.54 -10.55 -7.52
N THR A 216 -0.49 -11.05 -8.20
CA THR A 216 -0.38 -11.82 -9.43
C THR A 216 -1.00 -11.04 -10.59
N ALA A 217 -0.18 -10.53 -11.52
CA ALA A 217 -0.72 -9.84 -12.70
C ALA A 217 0.09 -9.92 -14.00
N LYS A 218 -0.46 -9.51 -15.16
CA LYS A 218 0.39 -9.36 -16.37
C LYS A 218 1.29 -8.12 -16.29
N LYS A 219 0.76 -7.01 -15.78
CA LYS A 219 1.50 -5.80 -15.43
C LYS A 219 1.17 -5.45 -13.99
N ALA A 220 2.17 -5.31 -13.14
CA ALA A 220 1.99 -4.99 -11.73
C ALA A 220 2.94 -3.87 -11.33
N THR A 221 2.39 -2.84 -10.70
CA THR A 221 3.12 -1.73 -10.08
C THR A 221 2.67 -1.62 -8.64
N ARG A 222 3.62 -1.51 -7.71
CA ARG A 222 3.34 -1.39 -6.28
C ARG A 222 4.33 -0.40 -5.67
N GLY A 223 3.83 0.72 -5.19
CA GLY A 223 4.61 1.66 -4.41
C GLY A 223 3.77 2.41 -3.41
N SER A 224 4.43 3.19 -2.58
CA SER A 224 3.82 4.09 -1.60
C SER A 224 4.89 5.10 -1.21
N GLU A 225 4.46 6.29 -0.83
CA GLU A 225 5.30 7.38 -0.39
C GLU A 225 4.98 7.68 1.08
N PHE A 226 6.02 7.79 1.89
CA PHE A 226 5.94 8.06 3.32
C PHE A 226 6.82 9.25 3.63
N LEU A 227 6.19 10.37 3.95
CA LEU A 227 6.85 11.61 4.31
C LEU A 227 6.65 11.86 5.81
N ASN A 228 7.76 11.91 6.55
CA ASN A 228 7.84 12.14 8.00
C ASN A 228 6.98 11.19 8.85
N PRO A 229 7.09 9.85 8.73
CA PRO A 229 6.39 8.94 9.63
C PRO A 229 7.12 8.80 10.98
N GLU A 230 7.11 9.87 11.78
CA GLU A 230 7.96 10.05 12.98
C GLU A 230 7.97 8.85 13.91
N ASN A 231 6.81 8.29 14.30
CA ASN A 231 6.74 7.18 15.27
C ASN A 231 6.62 5.78 14.65
N LEU A 232 6.80 5.62 13.33
CA LEU A 232 6.71 4.32 12.67
C LEU A 232 7.83 3.43 13.17
N LYS A 233 7.50 2.33 13.84
CA LYS A 233 8.51 1.42 14.42
C LYS A 233 8.85 0.27 13.50
N SER A 234 7.86 -0.25 12.78
CA SER A 234 8.01 -1.37 11.86
C SER A 234 7.10 -1.26 10.66
N MET A 235 7.60 -1.73 9.52
CA MET A 235 6.82 -1.84 8.29
C MET A 235 7.06 -3.20 7.62
N ASP A 236 5.95 -3.87 7.31
CA ASP A 236 5.95 -5.12 6.55
C ASP A 236 5.39 -4.88 5.15
N ILE A 237 6.26 -4.98 4.14
CA ILE A 237 5.95 -4.90 2.71
C ILE A 237 6.21 -6.25 2.03
N SER A 238 6.37 -7.33 2.79
CA SER A 238 6.71 -8.66 2.30
C SER A 238 5.63 -9.25 1.39
N GLY A 239 5.92 -10.44 0.86
CA GLY A 239 4.93 -11.28 0.19
C GLY A 239 5.33 -11.70 -1.23
N ILE A 240 4.33 -12.02 -2.04
CA ILE A 240 4.51 -12.70 -3.32
C ILE A 240 4.11 -11.76 -4.46
N PHE A 241 5.03 -11.54 -5.40
CA PHE A 241 4.84 -10.67 -6.54
C PHE A 241 5.18 -11.41 -7.84
N THR A 242 4.16 -11.83 -8.58
CA THR A 242 4.29 -12.57 -9.83
C THR A 242 3.71 -11.77 -10.99
N ALA A 243 4.52 -11.36 -11.97
CA ALA A 243 3.99 -10.69 -13.15
C ALA A 243 4.76 -10.85 -14.47
N LYS A 244 4.22 -10.42 -15.62
CA LYS A 244 5.06 -10.35 -16.85
C LYS A 244 5.95 -9.09 -16.83
N LYS A 245 5.41 -7.96 -16.41
CA LYS A 245 6.14 -6.72 -16.12
C LYS A 245 5.84 -6.31 -14.69
N ALA A 246 6.87 -6.08 -13.90
CA ALA A 246 6.78 -5.97 -12.46
C ALA A 246 7.66 -4.82 -11.99
N THR A 247 7.07 -3.83 -11.34
CA THR A 247 7.77 -2.74 -10.66
C THR A 247 7.30 -2.67 -9.22
N ARG A 248 8.23 -2.67 -8.29
CA ARG A 248 7.96 -2.48 -6.85
C ARG A 248 8.96 -1.47 -6.31
N GLY A 249 8.46 -0.40 -5.70
CA GLY A 249 9.31 0.58 -5.06
C GLY A 249 8.55 1.54 -4.19
N SER A 250 9.18 2.09 -3.17
CA SER A 250 8.54 2.96 -2.20
C SER A 250 9.57 3.94 -1.70
N GLU A 251 9.11 5.15 -1.39
CA GLU A 251 9.95 6.26 -0.96
C GLU A 251 9.64 6.54 0.51
N PHE A 252 10.70 6.67 1.29
CA PHE A 252 10.64 6.93 2.72
C PHE A 252 11.52 8.14 3.02
N LEU A 253 10.89 9.24 3.39
CA LEU A 253 11.54 10.48 3.74
C LEU A 253 11.37 10.73 5.24
N ASN A 254 12.50 10.80 5.95
CA ASN A 254 12.63 11.02 7.39
C ASN A 254 11.78 10.07 8.26
N PRO A 255 11.90 8.73 8.13
CA PRO A 255 11.22 7.80 9.03
C PRO A 255 11.97 7.68 10.37
N GLU A 256 11.94 8.74 11.18
CA GLU A 256 12.80 8.93 12.36
C GLU A 256 12.88 7.72 13.28
N ASN A 257 11.76 7.13 13.71
CA ASN A 257 11.74 6.00 14.65
C ASN A 257 11.63 4.60 14.01
N LEU A 258 11.75 4.48 12.68
CA LEU A 258 11.66 3.18 12.00
C LEU A 258 12.81 2.30 12.45
N LYS A 259 12.54 1.19 13.14
CA LYS A 259 13.60 0.30 13.67
C LYS A 259 13.91 -0.84 12.75
N SER A 260 12.91 -1.37 12.07
CA SER A 260 13.05 -2.50 11.14
C SER A 260 12.09 -2.40 9.97
N MET A 261 12.54 -2.88 8.81
CA MET A 261 11.71 -2.98 7.63
C MET A 261 11.91 -4.32 6.93
N ASP A 262 10.79 -5.00 6.64
CA ASP A 262 10.76 -6.25 5.90
C ASP A 262 10.19 -6.03 4.49
N ILE A 263 11.07 -6.17 3.49
CA ILE A 263 10.78 -6.10 2.06
C ILE A 263 10.98 -7.50 1.41
N SER A 264 11.20 -8.55 2.21
CA SER A 264 11.49 -9.90 1.75
C SER A 264 10.37 -10.53 0.91
N GLY A 265 10.65 -11.72 0.39
CA GLY A 265 9.66 -12.58 -0.27
C GLY A 265 10.00 -12.96 -1.70
N ILE A 266 8.98 -13.25 -2.49
CA ILE A 266 9.12 -13.88 -3.81
C ILE A 266 8.74 -12.89 -4.90
N PHE A 267 9.65 -12.61 -5.81
CA PHE A 267 9.46 -11.73 -6.94
C PHE A 267 9.80 -12.44 -8.25
N THR A 268 8.78 -12.77 -9.04
CA THR A 268 8.95 -13.47 -10.31
C THR A 268 8.37 -12.67 -11.47
N ALA A 269 9.19 -12.32 -12.48
CA ALA A 269 8.67 -11.67 -13.68
C ALA A 269 9.40 -11.91 -15.00
N LYS A 270 8.89 -11.41 -16.14
CA LYS A 270 9.72 -11.36 -17.37
C LYS A 270 10.62 -10.12 -17.38
N LYS A 271 10.09 -8.97 -16.98
CA LYS A 271 10.83 -7.72 -16.73
C LYS A 271 10.52 -7.29 -15.30
N ALA A 272 11.55 -7.11 -14.50
CA ALA A 272 11.46 -6.93 -13.07
C ALA A 272 12.35 -5.76 -12.63
N THR A 273 11.76 -4.80 -11.92
CA THR A 273 12.46 -3.75 -11.20
C THR A 273 11.95 -3.75 -9.76
N ARG A 274 12.86 -3.80 -8.80
CA ARG A 274 12.56 -3.68 -7.37
C ARG A 274 13.57 -2.72 -6.76
N GLY A 275 13.10 -1.62 -6.21
CA GLY A 275 13.96 -0.65 -5.56
C GLY A 275 13.18 0.39 -4.79
N SER A 276 13.76 0.87 -3.71
CA SER A 276 13.14 1.81 -2.78
C SER A 276 14.19 2.83 -2.38
N GLU A 277 13.74 4.04 -2.07
CA GLU A 277 14.57 5.15 -1.66
C GLU A 277 14.29 5.45 -0.19
N PHE A 278 15.36 5.61 0.57
CA PHE A 278 15.33 5.91 2.00
C PHE A 278 16.20 7.13 2.26
N LEU A 279 15.56 8.22 2.65
CA LEU A 279 16.21 9.47 3.00
C LEU A 279 16.08 9.69 4.50
N ASN A 280 17.22 9.77 5.18
CA ASN A 280 17.39 9.96 6.62
C ASN A 280 16.56 8.99 7.50
N PRO A 281 16.70 7.66 7.35
CA PRO A 281 16.04 6.72 8.25
C PRO A 281 16.83 6.59 9.57
N GLU A 282 16.80 7.66 10.38
CA GLU A 282 17.68 7.87 11.54
C GLU A 282 17.81 6.65 12.45
N ASN A 283 16.70 6.02 12.89
CA ASN A 283 16.73 4.89 13.81
C ASN A 283 16.62 3.50 13.17
N LEU A 284 16.70 3.38 11.84
CA LEU A 284 16.62 2.08 11.15
C LEU A 284 17.79 1.24 11.56
N LYS A 285 17.57 0.10 12.23
CA LYS A 285 18.64 -0.78 12.75
C LYS A 285 18.93 -1.94 11.81
N SER A 286 17.89 -2.48 11.19
CA SER A 286 17.99 -3.62 10.29
C SER A 286 17.02 -3.53 9.14
N MET A 287 17.44 -4.07 8.00
CA MET A 287 16.61 -4.16 6.81
C MET A 287 16.75 -5.50 6.11
N ASP A 288 15.61 -6.13 5.82
CA ASP A 288 15.53 -7.39 5.11
C ASP A 288 14.94 -7.19 3.70
N ILE A 289 15.77 -7.37 2.68
CA ILE A 289 15.46 -7.36 1.25
C ILE A 289 15.70 -8.77 0.64
N SER A 290 15.88 -9.79 1.47
CA SER A 290 16.17 -11.17 1.07
C SER A 290 15.06 -11.82 0.23
N GLY A 291 15.32 -13.05 -0.20
CA GLY A 291 14.34 -13.92 -0.83
C GLY A 291 14.63 -14.22 -2.30
N ILE A 292 13.58 -14.53 -3.06
CA ILE A 292 13.70 -15.09 -4.41
C ILE A 292 13.35 -14.04 -5.45
N PHE A 293 14.26 -13.75 -6.35
CA PHE A 293 14.10 -12.81 -7.46
C PHE A 293 14.43 -13.48 -8.79
N THR A 294 13.40 -13.80 -9.58
CA THR A 294 13.57 -14.48 -10.87
C THR A 294 13.00 -13.66 -12.01
N ALA A 295 13.82 -13.30 -13.02
CA ALA A 295 13.30 -12.67 -14.22
C ALA A 295 14.04 -12.93 -15.54
N LYS A 296 13.56 -12.42 -16.69
CA LYS A 296 14.39 -12.38 -17.91
C LYS A 296 15.29 -11.14 -17.94
N LYS A 297 14.76 -9.99 -17.53
CA LYS A 297 15.50 -8.75 -17.28
C LYS A 297 15.18 -8.32 -15.86
N ALA A 298 16.21 -8.12 -15.05
CA ALA A 298 16.10 -7.94 -13.62
C ALA A 298 17.00 -6.79 -13.15
N THR A 299 16.42 -5.85 -12.43
CA THR A 299 17.12 -4.83 -11.65
C THR A 299 16.60 -4.90 -10.22
N ARG A 300 17.49 -5.05 -9.24
CA ARG A 300 17.18 -4.98 -7.81
C ARG A 300 18.19 -4.08 -7.13
N GLY A 301 17.73 -3.00 -6.53
CA GLY A 301 18.59 -2.04 -5.86
C GLY A 301 17.82 -0.98 -5.12
N SER A 302 18.37 -0.48 -4.03
CA SER A 302 17.76 0.58 -3.23
C SER A 302 18.80 1.66 -2.97
N GLU A 303 18.32 2.86 -2.73
CA GLU A 303 19.15 4.02 -2.41
C GLU A 303 18.91 4.39 -0.95
N PHE A 304 19.99 4.59 -0.21
CA PHE A 304 19.98 4.98 1.20
C PHE A 304 20.84 6.20 1.38
N LEU A 305 20.22 7.29 1.81
CA LEU A 305 20.87 8.54 2.15
C LEU A 305 20.78 8.76 3.66
N ASN A 306 21.95 8.83 4.31
CA ASN A 306 22.15 8.99 5.75
C ASN A 306 21.37 7.98 6.62
N PRO A 307 21.52 6.65 6.42
CA PRO A 307 20.92 5.68 7.32
C PRO A 307 21.75 5.53 8.61
N GLU A 308 21.80 6.59 9.42
CA GLU A 308 22.74 6.77 10.52
C GLU A 308 22.87 5.56 11.43
N ASN A 309 21.77 4.95 11.89
CA ASN A 309 21.79 3.82 12.81
C ASN A 309 21.64 2.43 12.15
N LEU A 310 21.67 2.32 10.82
CA LEU A 310 21.55 1.03 10.14
C LEU A 310 22.73 0.16 10.50
N LYS A 311 22.52 -0.98 11.17
CA LYS A 311 23.59 -1.87 11.64
C LYS A 311 23.83 -3.03 10.70
N SER A 312 22.75 -3.56 10.12
CA SER A 312 22.81 -4.70 9.23
C SER A 312 21.81 -4.62 8.09
N MET A 313 22.21 -5.15 6.94
CA MET A 313 21.33 -5.26 5.78
C MET A 313 21.46 -6.63 5.13
N ASP A 314 20.31 -7.27 4.90
CA ASP A 314 20.22 -8.56 4.22
C ASP A 314 19.59 -8.39 2.83
N ILE A 315 20.37 -8.67 1.79
CA ILE A 315 19.96 -8.75 0.38
C ILE A 315 20.28 -10.15 -0.19
N SER A 316 20.38 -11.15 0.67
CA SER A 316 20.71 -12.53 0.34
C SER A 316 19.62 -13.21 -0.50
N GLY A 317 19.86 -14.48 -0.83
CA GLY A 317 18.91 -15.37 -1.45
C GLY A 317 19.17 -15.63 -2.93
N ILE A 318 18.11 -15.90 -3.68
CA ILE A 318 18.20 -16.43 -5.05
C ILE A 318 17.89 -15.32 -6.05
N PHE A 319 18.82 -15.03 -6.93
CA PHE A 319 18.68 -14.06 -8.01
C PHE A 319 18.99 -14.72 -9.36
N THR A 320 17.97 -14.94 -10.19
CA THR A 320 18.14 -15.59 -11.50
C THR A 320 17.60 -14.71 -12.61
N ALA A 321 18.44 -14.27 -13.55
CA ALA A 321 17.95 -13.60 -14.76
C ALA A 321 18.82 -13.65 -16.01
N LYS A 322 18.25 -13.51 -17.22
CA LYS A 322 19.11 -13.44 -18.44
C LYS A 322 19.98 -12.17 -18.46
N LYS A 323 19.43 -11.03 -18.07
CA LYS A 323 20.16 -9.77 -17.81
C LYS A 323 19.84 -9.33 -16.40
N ALA A 324 20.88 -9.15 -15.58
CA ALA A 324 20.77 -9.00 -14.14
C ALA A 324 21.64 -7.84 -13.67
N THR A 325 21.03 -6.90 -12.94
CA THR A 325 21.71 -5.90 -12.13
C THR A 325 21.21 -6.03 -10.69
N ARG A 326 22.12 -6.20 -9.75
CA ARG A 326 21.82 -6.23 -8.31
C ARG A 326 22.83 -5.40 -7.55
N GLY A 327 22.37 -4.37 -6.85
CA GLY A 327 23.23 -3.42 -6.19
C GLY A 327 22.43 -2.35 -5.49
N SER A 328 22.92 -1.84 -4.37
CA SER A 328 22.31 -0.70 -3.68
C SER A 328 23.34 0.41 -3.54
N GLU A 329 22.87 1.63 -3.38
CA GLU A 329 23.70 2.81 -3.16
C GLU A 329 23.50 3.28 -1.72
N PHE A 330 24.60 3.56 -1.02
CA PHE A 330 24.60 4.04 0.34
C PHE A 330 25.47 5.29 0.45
N LEU A 331 24.86 6.37 0.90
CA LEU A 331 25.53 7.62 1.23
C LEU A 331 25.49 7.81 2.75
N ASN A 332 26.66 7.88 3.39
CA ASN A 332 26.89 8.01 4.82
C ASN A 332 26.17 6.95 5.70
N PRO A 333 26.37 5.64 5.46
CA PRO A 333 25.83 4.60 6.34
C PRO A 333 26.72 4.42 7.59
N GLU A 334 26.84 5.46 8.41
CA GLU A 334 27.84 5.59 9.48
C GLU A 334 27.94 4.34 10.37
N ASN A 335 26.81 3.79 10.83
CA ASN A 335 26.80 2.64 11.74
C ASN A 335 26.60 1.27 11.06
N LEU A 336 26.63 1.18 9.73
CA LEU A 336 26.47 -0.10 9.03
C LEU A 336 27.65 -0.99 9.36
N LYS A 337 27.43 -2.13 10.03
CA LYS A 337 28.49 -3.05 10.47
C LYS A 337 28.64 -4.23 9.53
N SER A 338 27.54 -4.74 9.00
CA SER A 338 27.54 -5.89 8.12
C SER A 338 26.52 -5.78 6.99
N MET A 339 26.88 -6.34 5.85
CA MET A 339 25.97 -6.51 4.72
C MET A 339 26.05 -7.93 4.17
N ASP A 340 24.90 -8.56 4.00
CA ASP A 340 24.76 -9.87 3.38
C ASP A 340 24.16 -9.74 1.97
N ILE A 341 24.92 -10.13 0.95
CA ILE A 341 24.48 -10.26 -0.45
C ILE A 341 24.79 -11.68 -0.96
N SER A 342 24.88 -12.65 -0.05
CA SER A 342 25.18 -14.05 -0.32
C SER A 342 24.08 -14.75 -1.13
N GLY A 343 24.34 -16.01 -1.47
CA GLY A 343 23.37 -16.92 -2.07
C GLY A 343 23.63 -17.22 -3.54
N ILE A 344 22.57 -17.41 -4.31
CA ILE A 344 22.66 -17.89 -5.70
C ILE A 344 22.38 -16.74 -6.65
N PHE A 345 23.35 -16.40 -7.48
CA PHE A 345 23.23 -15.41 -8.54
C PHE A 345 23.54 -16.05 -9.90
N THR A 346 22.53 -16.19 -10.75
CA THR A 346 22.69 -16.79 -12.07
C THR A 346 22.19 -15.88 -13.17
N ALA A 347 23.07 -15.56 -14.14
CA ALA A 347 22.67 -14.76 -15.30
C ALA A 347 23.42 -15.05 -16.60
N LYS A 348 22.99 -14.44 -17.72
CA LYS A 348 23.84 -14.40 -18.93
C LYS A 348 24.72 -13.15 -18.96
N LYS A 349 24.15 -12.00 -18.61
CA LYS A 349 24.86 -10.73 -18.36
C LYS A 349 24.54 -10.28 -16.94
N ALA A 350 25.57 -10.07 -16.14
CA ALA A 350 25.48 -9.84 -14.71
C ALA A 350 26.28 -8.60 -14.31
N THR A 351 25.65 -7.72 -13.55
CA THR A 351 26.32 -6.72 -12.70
C THR A 351 25.84 -6.97 -11.28
N ARG A 352 26.79 -7.18 -10.36
CA ARG A 352 26.50 -7.38 -8.93
C ARG A 352 27.50 -6.62 -8.09
N GLY A 353 27.03 -5.62 -7.37
CA GLY A 353 27.88 -4.67 -6.68
C GLY A 353 27.06 -3.59 -6.00
N SER A 354 27.50 -3.09 -4.86
CA SER A 354 26.89 -1.92 -4.22
C SER A 354 27.89 -0.77 -4.22
N GLU A 355 27.39 0.44 -4.12
CA GLU A 355 28.21 1.65 -3.99
C GLU A 355 28.05 2.21 -2.58
N PHE A 356 29.17 2.54 -1.96
CA PHE A 356 29.21 3.10 -0.61
C PHE A 356 30.08 4.33 -0.57
N LEU A 357 29.51 5.41 -0.05
CA LEU A 357 30.21 6.64 0.29
C LEU A 357 30.19 6.81 1.81
N ASN A 358 31.38 6.86 2.42
CA ASN A 358 31.62 6.97 3.87
C ASN A 358 30.97 5.87 4.73
N PRO A 359 31.20 4.57 4.46
CA PRO A 359 30.72 3.49 5.32
C PRO A 359 31.67 3.26 6.51
N GLU A 360 31.79 4.26 7.38
CA GLU A 360 32.83 4.32 8.42
C GLU A 360 32.92 3.04 9.26
N ASN A 361 31.80 2.49 9.72
CA ASN A 361 31.78 1.31 10.60
C ASN A 361 31.56 -0.03 9.89
N LEU A 362 31.59 -0.10 8.56
CA LEU A 362 31.38 -1.35 7.83
C LEU A 362 32.55 -2.30 8.09
N LYS A 363 32.29 -3.41 8.80
CA LYS A 363 33.33 -4.38 9.20
C LYS A 363 33.41 -5.57 8.27
N SER A 364 32.26 -6.07 7.83
CA SER A 364 32.17 -7.27 7.02
C SER A 364 31.13 -7.16 5.92
N MET A 365 31.44 -7.79 4.79
CA MET A 365 30.50 -7.97 3.70
C MET A 365 30.52 -9.42 3.23
N ASP A 366 29.37 -10.06 3.20
CA ASP A 366 29.21 -11.42 2.66
C ASP A 366 28.68 -11.33 1.24
N ILE A 367 29.48 -11.78 0.27
CA ILE A 367 29.09 -11.95 -1.14
C ILE A 367 29.29 -13.39 -1.62
N SER A 368 29.33 -14.33 -0.68
CA SER A 368 29.58 -15.74 -0.89
C SER A 368 28.46 -16.44 -1.66
N GLY A 369 28.70 -17.71 -2.02
CA GLY A 369 27.72 -18.59 -2.64
C GLY A 369 28.03 -18.86 -4.12
N ILE A 370 26.99 -18.98 -4.93
CA ILE A 370 27.12 -19.40 -6.33
C ILE A 370 26.87 -18.21 -7.24
N PHE A 371 27.88 -17.79 -7.98
CA PHE A 371 27.76 -16.77 -9.02
C PHE A 371 28.10 -17.39 -10.38
N THR A 372 27.12 -17.42 -11.28
CA THR A 372 27.28 -17.95 -12.64
C THR A 372 26.82 -16.92 -13.66
N ALA A 373 27.72 -16.50 -14.55
CA ALA A 373 27.42 -15.58 -15.64
C ALA A 373 28.18 -15.90 -16.94
N LYS A 374 27.71 -15.43 -18.11
CA LYS A 374 28.56 -15.42 -19.32
C LYS A 374 29.42 -14.18 -19.40
N LYS A 375 28.86 -13.02 -19.05
CA LYS A 375 29.55 -11.74 -18.89
C LYS A 375 29.23 -11.21 -17.51
N ALA A 376 30.25 -10.89 -16.73
CA ALA A 376 30.12 -10.50 -15.33
C ALA A 376 30.88 -9.22 -15.03
N THR A 377 30.26 -8.35 -14.24
CA THR A 377 30.92 -7.36 -13.40
C THR A 377 30.51 -7.67 -11.97
N ARG A 378 31.49 -7.91 -11.09
CA ARG A 378 31.27 -8.25 -9.69
C ARG A 378 32.30 -7.53 -8.85
N GLY A 379 31.84 -6.53 -8.11
CA GLY A 379 32.65 -5.68 -7.25
C GLY A 379 31.74 -4.64 -6.61
N SER A 380 32.08 -4.21 -5.40
CA SER A 380 31.43 -3.05 -4.77
C SER A 380 32.42 -1.90 -4.79
N GLU A 381 31.92 -0.69 -4.94
CA GLU A 381 32.73 0.52 -4.88
C GLU A 381 32.61 1.12 -3.47
N PHE A 382 33.75 1.48 -2.89
CA PHE A 382 33.83 2.04 -1.56
C PHE A 382 34.67 3.31 -1.59
N LEU A 383 34.11 4.41 -1.12
CA LEU A 383 34.84 5.63 -0.78
C LEU A 383 34.88 5.75 0.74
N ASN A 384 36.08 5.83 1.31
CA ASN A 384 36.36 5.90 2.76
C ASN A 384 35.83 4.74 3.63
N PRO A 385 36.11 3.46 3.32
CA PRO A 385 35.70 2.31 4.14
C PRO A 385 36.67 2.03 5.30
N GLU A 386 36.81 2.95 6.24
CA GLU A 386 37.88 2.93 7.26
C GLU A 386 37.98 1.62 8.06
N ASN A 387 36.83 0.97 8.36
CA ASN A 387 36.79 -0.23 9.20
C ASN A 387 36.51 -1.55 8.47
N LEU A 388 36.56 -1.59 7.13
CA LEU A 388 36.28 -2.81 6.36
C LEU A 388 37.41 -3.84 6.54
N LYS A 389 37.14 -4.87 7.34
CA LYS A 389 38.11 -5.91 7.73
C LYS A 389 38.03 -7.17 6.89
N SER A 390 36.82 -7.54 6.46
CA SER A 390 36.62 -8.78 5.72
C SER A 390 35.56 -8.65 4.63
N MET A 391 35.80 -9.35 3.53
CA MET A 391 34.82 -9.59 2.50
C MET A 391 34.81 -11.09 2.23
N ASP A 392 33.73 -11.78 2.60
CA ASP A 392 33.59 -13.19 2.26
C ASP A 392 33.16 -13.31 0.79
N ILE A 393 34.07 -13.82 -0.04
CA ILE A 393 33.86 -14.02 -1.46
C ILE A 393 33.77 -15.50 -1.85
N SER A 394 33.72 -16.38 -0.86
CA SER A 394 33.79 -17.84 -1.00
C SER A 394 32.66 -18.42 -1.85
N GLY A 395 32.86 -19.66 -2.29
CA GLY A 395 31.92 -20.39 -3.13
C GLY A 395 32.35 -20.43 -4.60
N ILE A 396 31.37 -20.55 -5.49
CA ILE A 396 31.61 -20.87 -6.89
C ILE A 396 31.43 -19.62 -7.74
N PHE A 397 32.49 -19.13 -8.36
CA PHE A 397 32.43 -18.07 -9.37
C PHE A 397 32.72 -18.63 -10.76
N THR A 398 31.74 -18.55 -11.66
CA THR A 398 31.87 -19.01 -13.04
C THR A 398 31.50 -17.89 -14.00
N ALA A 399 32.48 -17.37 -14.74
CA ALA A 399 32.27 -16.36 -15.78
C ALA A 399 33.12 -16.64 -17.03
N LYS A 400 32.53 -16.53 -18.24
CA LYS A 400 33.32 -16.61 -19.49
C LYS A 400 34.15 -15.34 -19.73
N LYS A 401 33.63 -14.18 -19.31
CA LYS A 401 34.29 -12.87 -19.32
C LYS A 401 33.89 -12.13 -18.06
N ALA A 402 34.86 -11.65 -17.30
CA ALA A 402 34.65 -10.88 -16.08
C ALA A 402 35.44 -9.57 -16.16
N THR A 403 34.87 -8.48 -15.66
CA THR A 403 35.58 -7.26 -15.27
C THR A 403 35.47 -7.11 -13.76
N ARG A 404 36.46 -6.44 -13.16
CA ARG A 404 36.30 -5.91 -11.81
C ARG A 404 35.26 -4.81 -11.83
#